data_AF-A0A376VS24-F1
#
_entry.id   AF-A0A376VS24-F1
#
_cell.length_a   1.000
_cell.length_b   1.000
_cell.length_c   1.000
_cell.angle_alpha   90.00
_cell.angle_beta   90.00
_cell.angle_gamma   90.00
#
_symmetry.space_group_name_H-M   'P 1'
#
loop_
_entity.id
_entity.type
_entity.pdbx_description
1 polymer ?
#
loop_
_entity_poly.entity_id
_entity_poly.type
_entity_poly.pdbx_seq_one_letter_code
_entity_poly.pdbx_strand_id
1 'polypeptide(L)'
;MWYQKTLTLSAKSRGFHLVTDEILNQLADMPRVNIGLLHLLLQHTSASLTLNENCDPTVRHDMERFFLRTVPDNGNYEHDYEGSRRYAFSYQILNAGNIACIAGA
;
A
#
# COMPACT_ATOMS: atom_id res chain seq x y z
N MET A 1 5.90 -8.47 -25.53
CA MET A 1 5.07 -9.50 -24.85
C MET A 1 4.71 -8.96 -23.48
N TRP A 2 3.43 -8.88 -23.14
CA TRP A 2 2.97 -8.39 -21.84
C TRP A 2 2.69 -9.57 -20.93
N TYR A 3 3.13 -9.50 -19.68
CA TYR A 3 2.89 -10.50 -18.65
C TYR A 3 1.95 -9.90 -17.61
N GLN A 4 0.87 -10.60 -17.29
CA GLN A 4 -0.10 -10.18 -16.29
C GLN A 4 -0.38 -11.35 -15.36
N LYS A 5 -0.34 -11.07 -14.06
CA LYS A 5 -0.62 -12.04 -13.01
C LYS A 5 -1.35 -11.36 -11.86
N THR A 6 -2.38 -12.02 -11.33
CA THR A 6 -3.04 -11.60 -10.09
C THR A 6 -2.22 -12.11 -8.91
N LEU A 7 -1.91 -11.21 -7.98
CA LEU A 7 -1.20 -11.51 -6.74
C LEU A 7 -2.18 -11.43 -5.58
N THR A 8 -2.00 -12.28 -4.57
CA THR A 8 -2.80 -12.26 -3.34
C THR A 8 -1.91 -11.85 -2.19
N LEU A 9 -2.24 -10.73 -1.55
CA LEU A 9 -1.55 -10.27 -0.35
C LEU A 9 -2.29 -10.76 0.90
N SER A 10 -1.53 -11.14 1.91
CA SER A 10 -2.02 -11.46 3.25
C SER A 10 -2.71 -10.25 3.87
N ALA A 11 -3.84 -10.50 4.53
CA ALA A 11 -4.57 -9.47 5.24
C ALA A 11 -3.65 -8.80 6.28
N LYS A 12 -3.61 -7.47 6.27
CA LYS A 12 -2.84 -6.69 7.23
C LYS A 12 -3.81 -5.90 8.11
N SER A 13 -3.47 -5.75 9.38
CA SER A 13 -4.13 -4.76 10.23
C SER A 13 -3.88 -3.36 9.68
N ARG A 14 -4.65 -2.39 10.13
CA ARG A 14 -4.40 -0.99 9.79
C ARG A 14 -2.94 -0.59 10.05
N GLY A 15 -2.34 0.15 9.13
CA GLY A 15 -0.97 0.67 9.23
C GLY A 15 -0.18 0.54 7.94
N PHE A 16 1.13 0.76 8.04
CA PHE A 16 2.09 0.66 6.93
C PHE A 16 2.85 -0.67 6.98
N HIS A 17 2.70 -1.48 5.93
CA HIS A 17 3.30 -2.82 5.86
C HIS A 17 4.20 -2.94 4.64
N LEU A 18 5.39 -3.48 4.81
CA LEU A 18 6.21 -3.86 3.67
C LEU A 18 5.61 -5.09 3.00
N VAL A 19 5.38 -5.00 1.69
CA VAL A 19 4.84 -6.10 0.87
C VAL A 19 5.76 -6.49 -0.27
N THR A 20 6.95 -5.87 -0.37
CA THR A 20 7.94 -6.14 -1.43
C THR A 20 8.25 -7.63 -1.55
N ASP A 21 8.63 -8.30 -0.45
CA ASP A 21 9.02 -9.71 -0.49
C ASP A 21 7.85 -10.62 -0.87
N GLU A 22 6.64 -10.30 -0.40
CA GLU A 22 5.42 -11.04 -0.72
C GLU A 22 5.06 -10.94 -2.22
N ILE A 23 5.28 -9.77 -2.82
CA ILE A 23 5.12 -9.53 -4.26
C ILE A 23 6.22 -10.26 -5.04
N LEU A 24 7.48 -10.13 -4.64
CA LEU A 24 8.62 -10.74 -5.33
C LEU A 24 8.51 -12.27 -5.33
N ASN A 25 8.13 -12.88 -4.22
CA ASN A 25 7.94 -14.32 -4.12
C ASN A 25 6.86 -14.83 -5.08
N GLN A 26 5.77 -14.06 -5.26
CA GLN A 26 4.70 -14.43 -6.18
C GLN A 26 5.02 -14.15 -7.65
N LEU A 27 6.02 -13.31 -7.93
CA LEU A 27 6.52 -13.03 -9.27
C LEU A 27 7.76 -13.86 -9.65
N ALA A 28 8.21 -14.78 -8.79
CA ALA A 28 9.42 -15.57 -9.00
C ALA A 28 9.37 -16.48 -10.24
N ASP A 29 8.17 -16.86 -10.69
CA ASP A 29 7.89 -17.66 -11.89
C ASP A 29 7.71 -16.81 -13.17
N MET A 30 7.85 -15.48 -13.06
CA MET A 30 7.72 -14.58 -14.20
C MET A 30 8.85 -14.83 -15.22
N PRO A 31 8.56 -14.74 -16.54
CA PRO A 31 9.59 -14.73 -17.57
C PRO A 31 10.67 -13.68 -17.29
N ARG A 32 11.92 -13.99 -17.65
CA ARG A 32 13.04 -13.07 -17.44
C ARG A 32 12.86 -11.81 -18.30
N VAL A 33 12.79 -10.66 -17.64
CA VAL A 33 12.71 -9.34 -18.28
C VAL A 33 13.97 -8.56 -17.92
N ASN A 34 14.75 -8.13 -18.92
CA ASN A 34 15.95 -7.31 -18.68
C ASN A 34 15.59 -5.84 -18.47
N ILE A 35 14.61 -5.33 -19.23
CA ILE A 35 14.12 -3.96 -19.17
C ILE A 35 12.60 -3.99 -19.39
N GLY A 36 11.85 -3.33 -18.52
CA GLY A 36 10.40 -3.29 -18.59
C GLY A 36 9.79 -2.33 -17.58
N LEU A 37 8.46 -2.26 -17.57
CA LEU A 37 7.67 -1.46 -16.63
C LEU A 37 6.75 -2.40 -15.85
N LEU A 38 6.81 -2.32 -14.52
CA LEU A 38 5.93 -3.08 -13.63
C LEU A 38 4.76 -2.17 -13.21
N HIS A 39 3.54 -2.59 -13.55
CA HIS A 39 2.32 -1.95 -13.08
C HIS A 39 1.70 -2.78 -11.97
N LEU A 40 1.54 -2.18 -10.78
CA LEU A 40 0.85 -2.77 -9.66
C LEU A 40 -0.46 -2.03 -9.40
N LEU A 41 -1.57 -2.70 -9.66
CA LEU A 41 -2.90 -2.21 -9.37
C LEU A 41 -3.44 -2.95 -8.15
N LEU A 42 -3.68 -2.23 -7.05
CA LEU A 42 -4.34 -2.79 -5.90
C LEU A 42 -5.85 -2.82 -6.14
N GLN A 43 -6.44 -4.01 -6.17
CA GLN A 43 -7.88 -4.21 -6.35
C GLN A 43 -8.62 -4.14 -5.00
N HIS A 44 -8.42 -3.05 -4.27
CA HIS A 44 -9.04 -2.82 -2.96
C HIS A 44 -9.40 -1.34 -2.79
N THR A 45 -10.56 -1.05 -2.21
CA THR A 45 -11.08 0.33 -2.08
C THR A 45 -10.59 1.04 -0.83
N SER A 46 -10.28 0.31 0.24
CA SER A 46 -9.82 0.87 1.52
C SER A 46 -8.32 0.71 1.75
N ALA A 47 -7.52 0.37 0.74
CA ALA A 47 -6.09 0.23 0.87
C ALA A 47 -5.35 0.89 -0.30
N SER A 48 -4.06 1.16 -0.13
CA SER A 48 -3.24 1.79 -1.19
C SER A 48 -1.83 1.23 -1.19
N LEU A 49 -1.21 1.18 -2.36
CA LEU A 49 0.21 0.90 -2.51
C LEU A 49 0.98 2.20 -2.64
N THR A 50 2.06 2.32 -1.90
CA THR A 50 2.99 3.44 -1.98
C THR A 50 4.40 2.92 -2.23
N LEU A 51 5.21 3.76 -2.86
CA LEU A 51 6.65 3.56 -2.90
C LEU A 51 7.27 4.46 -1.83
N ASN A 52 8.20 3.94 -1.04
CA ASN A 52 8.93 4.74 -0.06
C ASN A 52 10.38 4.27 0.16
N GLU A 53 11.17 5.09 0.84
CA GLU A 53 12.51 4.74 1.30
C GLU A 53 12.42 3.67 2.41
N ASN A 54 13.26 2.64 2.34
CA ASN A 54 13.33 1.59 3.36
C ASN A 54 14.73 1.46 3.98
N CYS A 55 15.43 2.60 4.08
CA CYS A 55 16.69 2.67 4.81
C CYS A 55 16.45 2.69 6.33
N ASP A 56 15.38 3.36 6.76
CA ASP A 56 15.09 3.57 8.18
C ASP A 56 13.67 3.05 8.54
N PRO A 57 13.54 2.09 9.49
CA PRO A 57 12.24 1.60 9.95
C PRO A 57 11.37 2.68 10.62
N THR A 58 11.94 3.81 11.04
CA THR A 58 11.21 4.94 11.63
C THR A 58 10.32 5.64 10.62
N VAL A 59 10.66 5.62 9.31
CA VAL A 59 9.86 6.23 8.24
C VAL A 59 8.42 5.71 8.24
N ARG A 60 8.23 4.40 8.47
CA ARG A 60 6.88 3.81 8.55
C ARG A 60 6.07 4.35 9.72
N HIS A 61 6.73 4.53 10.86
CA HIS A 61 6.09 5.04 12.07
C HIS A 61 5.76 6.52 11.93
N ASP A 62 6.63 7.30 11.30
CA ASP A 62 6.41 8.72 11.06
C ASP A 62 5.30 8.96 10.04
N MET A 63 5.24 8.13 8.98
CA MET A 63 4.09 8.14 8.07
C MET A 63 2.79 7.80 8.79
N GLU A 64 2.76 6.73 9.58
CA GLU A 64 1.57 6.36 10.35
C GLU A 64 1.11 7.48 11.28
N ARG A 65 2.03 8.09 12.04
CA ARG A 65 1.74 9.23 12.92
C ARG A 65 1.24 10.44 12.16
N PHE A 66 1.85 10.76 11.03
CA PHE A 66 1.43 11.87 10.18
C PHE A 66 0.02 11.67 9.66
N PHE A 67 -0.31 10.47 9.19
CA PHE A 67 -1.64 10.12 8.70
C PHE A 67 -2.69 10.15 9.81
N LEU A 68 -2.42 9.55 10.97
CA LEU A 68 -3.31 9.59 12.13
C LEU A 68 -3.62 11.02 12.59
N ARG A 69 -2.64 11.91 12.49
CA ARG A 69 -2.81 13.34 12.84
C ARG A 69 -3.60 14.11 11.80
N THR A 70 -3.38 13.85 10.52
CA THR A 70 -3.92 14.65 9.41
C THR A 70 -5.31 14.16 8.98
N VAL A 71 -5.55 12.86 9.10
CA VAL A 71 -6.79 12.18 8.71
C VAL A 71 -7.21 11.27 9.88
N PRO A 72 -7.73 11.85 10.97
CA PRO A 72 -8.13 11.09 12.14
C PRO A 72 -9.38 10.25 11.88
N ASP A 73 -9.46 9.04 12.44
CA ASP A 73 -10.62 8.14 12.22
C ASP A 73 -11.96 8.71 12.65
N ASN A 74 -11.94 9.61 13.62
CA ASN A 74 -13.12 10.26 14.18
C ASN A 74 -13.29 11.69 13.64
N GLY A 75 -12.74 11.98 12.47
CA GLY A 75 -12.99 13.23 11.76
C GLY A 75 -14.46 13.37 11.36
N ASN A 76 -14.94 14.61 11.26
CA ASN A 76 -16.28 14.92 10.74
C ASN A 76 -16.27 14.83 9.21
N TYR A 77 -16.21 13.61 8.68
CA TYR A 77 -16.26 13.36 7.24
C TYR A 77 -17.70 13.24 6.75
N GLU A 78 -18.00 13.83 5.59
CA GLU A 78 -19.31 13.71 4.94
C GLU A 78 -19.57 12.30 4.37
N HIS A 79 -18.51 11.51 4.17
CA HIS A 79 -18.59 10.16 3.61
C HIS A 79 -18.58 9.10 4.71
N ASP A 80 -19.69 8.93 5.43
CA ASP A 80 -19.82 8.05 6.61
C ASP A 80 -20.62 6.75 6.36
N TYR A 81 -21.10 6.53 5.13
CA TYR A 81 -21.93 5.38 4.76
C TYR A 81 -21.30 4.01 5.00
N GLU A 82 -19.97 3.91 5.04
CA GLU A 82 -19.24 2.65 5.29
C GLU A 82 -18.88 2.43 6.78
N GLY A 83 -19.35 3.32 7.66
CA GLY A 83 -19.11 3.31 9.10
C GLY A 83 -17.77 3.93 9.51
N SER A 84 -17.71 4.34 10.78
CA SER A 84 -16.64 5.18 11.34
C SER A 84 -15.23 4.55 11.41
N ARG A 85 -15.06 3.32 10.90
CA ARG A 85 -13.80 2.57 10.95
C ARG A 85 -13.10 2.44 9.60
N ARG A 86 -13.71 2.85 8.49
CA ARG A 86 -13.20 2.62 7.12
C ARG A 86 -12.71 3.90 6.41
N TYR A 87 -12.32 4.95 7.15
CA TYR A 87 -11.72 6.14 6.55
C TYR A 87 -10.25 5.91 6.17
N ALA A 88 -10.03 5.26 5.03
CA ALA A 88 -8.74 5.28 4.36
C ALA A 88 -8.90 6.13 3.10
N PHE A 89 -8.67 7.44 3.20
CA PHE A 89 -8.39 8.24 2.01
C PHE A 89 -7.16 7.63 1.32
N SER A 90 -7.36 7.09 0.13
CA SER A 90 -6.30 6.49 -0.68
C SER A 90 -5.37 7.58 -1.21
N TYR A 91 -4.26 7.83 -0.52
CA TYR A 91 -3.18 8.67 -1.05
C TYR A 91 -2.15 7.81 -1.76
N GLN A 92 -2.02 7.99 -3.07
CA GLN A 92 -0.88 7.49 -3.85
C GLN A 92 0.29 8.44 -3.64
N ILE A 93 1.19 8.10 -2.71
CA ILE A 93 2.47 8.80 -2.54
C ILE A 93 3.55 7.99 -3.25
N LEU A 94 4.25 8.63 -4.18
CA LEU A 94 5.40 8.08 -4.89
C LEU A 94 6.69 8.68 -4.30
N ASN A 95 7.49 7.89 -3.59
CA ASN A 95 8.90 8.19 -3.32
C ASN A 95 9.75 6.91 -3.44
N ALA A 96 10.96 6.98 -3.97
CA ALA A 96 11.67 5.79 -4.45
C ALA A 96 12.22 4.89 -3.32
N GLY A 97 12.11 3.56 -3.49
CA GLY A 97 12.83 2.57 -2.67
C GLY A 97 12.17 1.20 -2.62
N ASN A 98 10.97 1.10 -2.03
CA ASN A 98 10.25 -0.15 -1.73
C ASN A 98 8.74 0.01 -1.75
N ILE A 99 8.00 -1.09 -2.00
CA ILE A 99 6.53 -1.09 -2.03
C ILE A 99 5.99 -1.33 -0.63
N ALA A 100 5.29 -0.32 -0.11
CA ALA A 100 4.51 -0.42 1.11
C ALA A 100 3.01 -0.50 0.78
N CYS A 101 2.28 -1.29 1.56
CA CYS A 101 0.82 -1.30 1.56
C CYS A 101 0.32 -0.51 2.77
N ILE A 102 -0.53 0.47 2.51
CA ILE A 102 -1.36 1.13 3.50
C ILE A 102 -2.65 0.33 3.58
N ALA A 103 -2.83 -0.43 4.64
CA ALA A 103 -4.08 -1.12 4.90
C ALA A 103 -5.02 -0.16 5.65
N GLY A 104 -6.17 0.15 5.06
CA GLY A 104 -7.35 0.58 5.81
C GLY A 104 -8.09 -0.64 6.36
N ALA A 105 -8.83 -0.40 7.45
CA ALA A 105 -9.42 -1.43 8.30
C ALA A 105 -10.27 -2.51 7.59
#